data_AF-A0A7C6Z3N3-F1
#
_entry.id   AF-A0A7C6Z3N3-F1
#
_cell.length_a   1.000
_cell.length_b   1.000
_cell.length_c   1.000
_cell.angle_alpha   90.00
_cell.angle_beta   90.00
_cell.angle_gamma   90.00
#
_symmetry.space_group_name_H-M   'P 1'
#
loop_
_entity.id
_entity.type
_entity.pdbx_description
1 polymer ?
#
loop_
_entity_poly.entity_id
_entity_poly.type
_entity_poly.pdbx_seq_one_letter_code
_entity_poly.pdbx_strand_id
1 'polypeptide(L)' 'MSIYSSLDSIQDELNKCMKCGNCQEVCPIYKENHREVSVARGKISLVQMVMNGEAE' A
#
# COMPACT_ATOMS: atom_id res chain seq x y z
N MET A 1 -4.30 15.91 13.41
CA MET A 1 -3.03 15.59 14.10
C MET A 1 -2.41 14.44 13.34
N SER A 2 -1.20 14.61 12.79
CA SER A 2 -0.52 13.53 12.07
C SER A 2 0.04 12.53 13.09
N ILE A 3 -0.19 11.24 12.86
CA ILE A 3 0.44 10.15 13.63
C ILE A 3 1.91 9.93 13.23
N TYR A 4 2.35 10.55 12.14
CA TYR A 4 3.72 10.46 11.61
C TYR A 4 4.43 11.81 11.72
N SER A 5 5.71 11.78 12.08
CA SER A 5 6.54 12.98 12.29
C SER A 5 7.24 13.47 11.02
N SER A 6 7.41 12.60 10.02
CA SER A 6 8.09 12.92 8.74
C SER A 6 7.65 11.97 7.62
N LEU A 7 7.97 12.32 6.36
CA LEU A 7 7.77 11.42 5.22
C LEU A 7 8.63 10.14 5.33
N ASP A 8 9.85 10.24 5.87
CA ASP A 8 10.69 9.08 6.13
C ASP A 8 10.02 8.08 7.07
N SER A 9 9.32 8.55 8.11
CA SER A 9 8.59 7.66 9.02
C SER A 9 7.43 6.93 8.35
N ILE A 10 6.85 7.49 7.28
CA ILE A 10 5.85 6.80 6.45
C ILE A 10 6.54 5.76 5.57
N GLN A 11 7.72 6.08 5.02
CA GLN A 11 8.49 5.17 4.19
C GLN A 11 8.83 3.85 4.93
N ASP A 12 9.19 3.95 6.20
CA ASP A 12 9.43 2.78 7.06
C ASP A 12 8.20 1.90 7.22
N GLU A 13 6.99 2.49 7.32
CA GLU A 13 5.74 1.74 7.39
C GLU A 13 5.41 1.03 6.08
N LEU A 14 5.62 1.69 4.94
CA LEU A 14 5.37 1.09 3.62
C LEU A 14 6.26 -0.13 3.38
N ASN A 15 7.51 -0.07 3.84
CA ASN A 15 8.50 -1.15 3.74
C ASN A 15 8.13 -2.41 4.54
N LYS A 16 7.15 -2.34 5.46
CA LYS A 16 6.69 -3.52 6.21
C LYS A 16 5.89 -4.51 5.38
N CYS A 17 5.46 -4.15 4.16
CA CYS A 17 4.74 -5.07 3.30
C CYS A 17 5.62 -6.24 2.83
N MET A 18 5.49 -7.42 3.44
CA MET A 18 6.22 -8.63 3.06
C MET A 18 5.59 -9.42 1.89
N LYS A 19 4.62 -8.83 1.18
CA LYS A 19 3.90 -9.45 0.05
C LYS A 19 3.19 -10.79 0.36
N CYS A 20 2.81 -11.05 1.61
CA CYS A 20 2.19 -12.32 2.05
C CYS A 20 0.81 -12.65 1.44
N GLY A 21 0.07 -11.66 0.93
CA GLY A 21 -1.25 -11.90 0.31
C GLY A 21 -2.45 -11.86 1.26
N ASN A 22 -2.26 -11.69 2.58
CA ASN A 22 -3.38 -11.61 3.53
C ASN A 22 -4.39 -10.51 3.19
N CYS A 23 -3.91 -9.38 2.66
CA CYS A 23 -4.79 -8.30 2.21
C CYS A 23 -5.67 -8.66 1.00
N GLN A 24 -5.26 -9.63 0.18
CA GLN A 24 -6.06 -10.15 -0.92
C GLN A 24 -7.14 -11.09 -0.43
N GLU A 25 -6.80 -11.98 0.53
CA GLU A 25 -7.76 -12.91 1.12
C GLU A 25 -8.95 -12.15 1.71
N VAL A 26 -8.69 -11.13 2.56
CA VAL A 26 -9.77 -10.50 3.34
C VAL A 26 -10.57 -9.47 2.55
N CYS A 27 -10.07 -9.00 1.40
CA CYS A 27 -10.66 -7.87 0.70
C CYS A 27 -11.87 -8.28 -0.17
N PRO A 28 -13.10 -7.81 0.12
CA PRO A 28 -14.28 -8.19 -0.66
C PRO A 28 -14.20 -7.67 -2.10
N ILE A 29 -13.64 -6.48 -2.34
CA ILE A 29 -13.50 -5.90 -3.68
C ILE A 29 -12.59 -6.78 -4.56
N TYR A 30 -11.51 -7.30 -3.99
CA TYR A 30 -10.59 -8.18 -4.70
C TYR A 30 -11.23 -9.54 -5.03
N LYS A 31 -12.16 -10.02 -4.20
CA LYS A 31 -12.94 -11.24 -4.51
C LYS A 31 -13.82 -11.04 -5.74
N GLU A 32 -14.32 -9.83 -5.97
CA GLU A 32 -15.16 -9.52 -7.13
C GLU A 32 -14.37 -9.24 -8.41
N ASN A 33 -13.28 -8.45 -8.31
CA ASN A 33 -12.61 -7.91 -9.49
C ASN A 33 -11.20 -8.48 -9.75
N HIS A 34 -10.62 -9.19 -8.77
CA HIS A 34 -9.25 -9.73 -8.80
C HIS A 34 -8.15 -8.72 -9.16
N ARG A 35 -8.40 -7.41 -8.93
CA ARG A 35 -7.44 -6.33 -9.21
C ARG A 35 -6.63 -5.99 -7.97
N GLU A 36 -5.33 -6.23 -8.01
CA GLU A 36 -4.45 -5.98 -6.86
C GLU A 36 -4.42 -4.52 -6.41
N VAL A 37 -4.63 -3.57 -7.32
CA VAL A 37 -4.75 -2.14 -6.99
C VAL A 37 -5.88 -1.84 -6.00
N SER A 38 -6.87 -2.73 -5.87
CA SER A 38 -7.98 -2.58 -4.94
C SER A 38 -7.62 -2.93 -3.49
N VAL A 39 -6.57 -3.73 -3.25
CA VAL A 39 -6.20 -4.19 -1.91
C VAL A 39 -5.21 -3.25 -1.23
N ALA A 40 -4.95 -3.47 0.07
CA ALA A 40 -3.99 -2.67 0.83
C ALA A 40 -2.59 -2.67 0.19
N ARG A 41 -2.10 -3.82 -0.30
CA ARG A 41 -0.80 -3.91 -1.00
C ARG A 41 -0.73 -3.03 -2.23
N GLY A 42 -1.80 -2.96 -3.03
CA GLY A 42 -1.88 -2.08 -4.19
C GLY A 42 -1.76 -0.60 -3.83
N LYS A 43 -2.42 -0.20 -2.73
CA LYS A 43 -2.32 1.17 -2.20
C LYS A 43 -0.91 1.49 -1.67
N ILE A 44 -0.28 0.56 -0.96
CA ILE A 44 1.12 0.70 -0.51
C ILE A 44 2.03 0.90 -1.72
N SER A 45 1.87 0.08 -2.76
CA SER A 45 2.66 0.20 -3.99
C SER A 45 2.47 1.56 -4.66
N LEU A 46 1.24 2.07 -4.74
CA LEU A 46 0.98 3.40 -5.32
C LEU A 46 1.67 4.51 -4.52
N VAL A 47 1.57 4.49 -3.19
CA VAL A 47 2.25 5.50 -2.35
C VAL A 47 3.76 5.40 -2.52
N GLN A 48 4.32 4.19 -2.60
CA GLN A 48 5.74 3.99 -2.85
C GLN A 48 6.17 4.61 -4.19
N MET A 49 5.38 4.42 -5.25
CA MET A 49 5.65 5.01 -6.56
C MET A 49 5.63 6.54 -6.51
N VAL A 50 4.66 7.14 -5.81
CA VAL A 50 4.60 8.60 -5.61
C VAL A 50 5.83 9.10 -4.84
N MET A 51 6.20 8.41 -3.75
CA MET A 51 7.38 8.74 -2.95
C MET A 51 8.69 8.66 -3.75
N ASN A 52 8.76 7.74 -4.70
CA ASN A 52 9.92 7.56 -5.57
C ASN A 52 9.91 8.47 -6.82
N GLY A 53 8.85 9.28 -7.02
CA GLY A 53 8.69 10.10 -8.23
C GLY A 53 8.36 9.29 -9.50
N GLU A 54 7.86 8.07 -9.35
CA GLU A 54 7.46 7.17 -10.44
C GLU A 54 5.98 7.38 -10.85
N ALA A 55 5.20 8.11 -10.06
CA ALA A 55 3.81 8.47 -10.32
C ALA A 55 3.48 9.85 -9.74
N GLU A 56 2.58 10.60 -10.40
CA GLU A 56 2.13 11.96 -10.05
C GLU A 56 0.66 11.99 -9.60
#